data_AF-A0A917Q1Z0-F1
#
_entry.id   AF-A0A917Q1Z0-F1
#
_cell.length_a   1.000
_cell.length_b   1.000
_cell.length_c   1.000
_cell.angle_alpha   90.00
_cell.angle_beta   90.00
_cell.angle_gamma   90.00
#
_symmetry.space_group_name_H-M   'P 1'
#
loop_
_entity.id
_entity.type
_entity.pdbx_description
1 polymer ?
#
loop_
_entity_poly.entity_id
_entity_poly.type
_entity_poly.pdbx_seq_one_letter_code
_entity_poly.pdbx_strand_id
1 'polypeptide(L)' 'MNELKRQLESLDRAFNHTIEKRGHAVLLTLIDPVHNVTVERAFAARHITEADSMKHVIQDALDELMAKS' A
#
# COMPACT_ATOMS: atom_id res chain seq x y z
N MET A 1 -8.54 -1.19 6.76
CA MET A 1 -8.97 -1.32 5.35
C MET A 1 -9.58 -0.04 4.79
N ASN A 2 -10.51 0.64 5.48
CA ASN A 2 -11.06 1.93 5.03
C ASN A 2 -10.03 3.08 4.96
N GLU A 3 -8.95 3.00 5.74
CA GLU A 3 -7.96 4.09 5.82
C GLU A 3 -7.02 4.15 4.61
N LEU A 4 -6.56 2.99 4.11
CA LEU A 4 -5.80 2.91 2.86
C LEU A 4 -6.60 3.49 1.70
N LYS A 5 -7.87 3.11 1.57
CA LYS A 5 -8.75 3.61 0.51
C LYS A 5 -8.90 5.13 0.59
N ARG A 6 -9.11 5.69 1.79
CA ARG A 6 -9.19 7.15 1.98
C ARG A 6 -7.88 7.87 1.65
N GLN A 7 -6.73 7.30 2.03
CA GLN A 7 -5.43 7.87 1.70
C GLN A 7 -5.20 7.87 0.19
N LEU A 8 -5.52 6.79 -0.51
CA LEU A 8 -5.47 6.72 -1.96
C LEU A 8 -6.46 7.66 -2.65
N GLU A 9 -7.67 7.80 -2.11
CA GLU A 9 -8.69 8.75 -2.60
C GLU A 9 -8.31 10.21 -2.34
N SER A 10 -7.47 10.48 -1.34
CA SER A 10 -6.96 11.83 -1.06
C SER A 10 -5.83 12.26 -1.99
N LEU A 11 -5.23 11.31 -2.71
CA LEU A 11 -4.23 11.63 -3.72
C LEU A 11 -4.94 12.07 -5.00
N ASP A 12 -4.42 13.14 -5.62
CA ASP A 12 -4.96 13.72 -6.87
C ASP A 12 -4.92 12.73 -8.06
N ARG A 13 -4.27 11.58 -7.88
CA ARG A 13 -4.04 10.55 -8.90
C ARG A 13 -4.68 9.23 -8.51
N ALA A 14 -5.28 8.57 -9.50
CA ALA A 14 -5.86 7.24 -9.34
C ALA A 14 -4.74 6.18 -9.31
N PHE A 15 -4.47 5.63 -8.12
CA PHE A 15 -3.59 4.48 -7.94
C PHE A 15 -4.42 3.21 -7.84
N ASN A 16 -3.97 2.18 -8.57
CA ASN A 16 -4.51 0.84 -8.39
C ASN A 16 -3.81 0.18 -7.20
N HIS A 17 -4.55 -0.55 -6.39
CA HIS A 17 -3.98 -1.26 -5.25
C HIS A 17 -4.60 -2.64 -5.08
N THR A 18 -3.78 -3.59 -4.65
CA THR A 18 -4.24 -4.93 -4.25
C THR A 18 -3.62 -5.31 -2.91
N ILE A 19 -4.41 -5.93 -2.05
CA ILE A 19 -3.93 -6.51 -0.79
C ILE A 19 -4.24 -8.00 -0.81
N GLU A 20 -3.20 -8.83 -0.81
CA GLU A 20 -3.31 -10.28 -0.80
C GLU A 20 -2.80 -10.84 0.53
N LYS A 21 -3.62 -11.64 1.23
CA LYS A 21 -3.16 -12.37 2.40
C LYS A 21 -2.60 -13.74 1.97
N ARG A 22 -1.30 -13.94 2.14
CA ARG A 22 -0.60 -15.20 1.84
C ARG A 22 -0.13 -15.85 3.15
N GLY A 23 -1.01 -16.66 3.74
CA GLY A 23 -0.73 -17.35 5.01
C GLY A 23 -0.48 -16.37 6.16
N HIS A 24 0.77 -16.32 6.63
CA HIS A 24 1.22 -15.42 7.70
C HIS A 24 1.73 -14.06 7.21
N ALA A 25 1.71 -13.81 5.91
CA ALA A 25 2.11 -12.54 5.30
C ALA A 25 0.93 -11.88 4.59
N VAL A 26 1.02 -10.56 4.45
CA VAL A 26 0.15 -9.75 3.62
C VAL A 26 1.02 -9.01 2.63
N LEU A 27 0.65 -9.12 1.36
CA LEU A 27 1.29 -8.44 0.25
C LEU A 27 0.41 -7.26 -0.14
N LEU A 28 0.94 -6.05 0.00
CA LEU A 28 0.38 -4.83 -0.55
C LEU A 28 1.09 -4.56 -1.88
N THR A 29 0.33 -4.41 -2.94
CA THR A 29 0.83 -3.97 -4.24
C THR A 29 0.15 -2.66 -4.59
N LEU A 30 0.95 -1.66 -4.94
CA LEU A 30 0.52 -0.34 -5.41
C LEU A 30 1.01 -0.16 -6.85
N ILE A 31 0.12 0.32 -7.71
CA ILE A 31 0.39 0.49 -9.14
C ILE A 31 0.00 1.92 -9.53
N ASP A 32 0.95 2.65 -10.07
CA ASP A 32 0.72 3.91 -10.76
C ASP A 32 0.55 3.64 -12.27
N PRO A 33 -0.68 3.70 -12.81
CA PRO A 33 -0.93 3.44 -14.22
C PRO A 33 -0.40 4.55 -15.13
N VAL A 34 -0.14 5.76 -14.62
CA VAL A 34 0.32 6.91 -15.42
C VAL A 34 1.80 6.76 -15.74
N HIS A 35 2.61 6.42 -14.73
CA HIS A 35 4.06 6.27 -14.86
C HIS A 35 4.49 4.81 -15.09
N ASN A 36 3.53 3.87 -15.12
CA ASN A 36 3.76 2.43 -15.23
C ASN A 36 4.71 1.90 -14.14
N VAL A 37 4.56 2.43 -12.91
CA VAL A 37 5.37 2.07 -11.75
C VAL A 37 4.58 1.12 -10.85
N THR A 38 5.26 0.11 -10.32
CA THR A 38 4.69 -0.82 -9.34
C THR A 38 5.58 -0.88 -8.11
N VAL A 39 4.96 -0.82 -6.93
CA VAL A 39 5.62 -1.01 -5.63
C VAL A 39 4.94 -2.14 -4.88
N GLU A 40 5.72 -3.05 -4.34
CA GLU A 40 5.25 -4.20 -3.58
C GLU A 40 5.85 -4.20 -2.18
N ARG A 41 5.02 -4.49 -1.17
CA ARG A 41 5.41 -4.59 0.22
C ARG A 41 4.78 -5.79 0.88
N ALA A 42 5.62 -6.70 1.37
CA ALA A 42 5.20 -7.83 2.18
C ALA A 42 5.43 -7.51 3.67
N PHE A 43 4.42 -7.73 4.50
CA PHE A 43 4.51 -7.59 5.94
C PHE A 43 3.77 -8.72 6.63
N ALA A 44 4.19 -9.09 7.85
CA ALA A 44 3.54 -10.20 8.54
C ALA A 44 2.11 -9.83 8.95
N ALA A 45 1.16 -10.74 8.71
CA ALA A 45 -0.26 -10.54 8.99
C ALA A 45 -0.55 -10.26 10.47
N ARG A 46 0.34 -10.68 11.39
CA ARG A 46 0.29 -10.32 12.81
C ARG A 46 0.43 -8.82 13.08
N HIS A 47 1.03 -8.07 12.16
CA HIS A 47 1.15 -6.61 12.27
C HIS A 47 -0.09 -5.88 11.76
N ILE A 48 -1.08 -6.58 11.16
CA ILE A 48 -2.37 -5.95 10.78
C ILE A 48 -3.18 -5.59 12.02
N THR A 49 -3.07 -6.35 13.11
CA THR A 49 -3.77 -6.04 14.35
C THR A 49 -3.21 -4.79 15.03
N GLU A 50 -2.00 -4.37 14.66
CA GLU A 50 -1.39 -3.11 15.09
C GLU A 50 -1.68 -2.03 14.04
N ALA A 51 -2.73 -1.24 14.27
CA ALA A 51 -3.16 -0.21 13.32
C ALA A 51 -2.03 0.77 12.94
N ASP A 52 -1.16 1.12 13.89
CA ASP A 52 0.00 1.98 13.64
C ASP A 52 1.06 1.33 12.75
N SER A 53 1.36 0.05 12.95
CA SER A 53 2.34 -0.68 12.13
C SER A 53 1.89 -0.73 10.66
N MET A 54 0.60 -0.95 10.42
CA MET A 54 0.06 -1.01 9.05
C MET A 54 0.08 0.35 8.35
N LYS A 55 -0.19 1.46 9.05
CA LYS A 55 -0.13 2.80 8.46
C LYS A 55 1.28 3.16 7.99
N HIS A 56 2.31 2.85 8.79
CA HIS A 56 3.69 3.11 8.40
C HIS A 56 4.09 2.35 7.15
N VAL A 57 3.70 1.08 7.03
CA VAL A 57 3.99 0.27 5.83
C VAL A 57 3.30 0.81 4.59
N ILE A 58 2.05 1.25 4.73
CA ILE A 58 1.30 1.86 3.63
C ILE A 58 1.95 3.18 3.20
N GLN A 59 2.32 4.04 4.16
CA GLN A 59 2.92 5.33 3.88
C GLN A 59 4.29 5.17 3.22
N ASP A 60 5.15 4.27 3.70
CA ASP A 60 6.44 3.95 3.08
C ASP A 60 6.28 3.47 1.63
N ALA A 61 5.29 2.59 1.38
CA ALA A 61 5.00 2.10 0.04
C ALA A 61 4.51 3.23 -0.90
N LEU A 62 3.72 4.17 -0.38
CA LEU A 62 3.24 5.33 -1.14
C LEU A 62 4.36 6.32 -1.41
N ASP A 63 5.20 6.61 -0.43
CA ASP A 63 6.33 7.52 -0.59
C ASP A 63 7.33 6.96 -1.62
N GLU A 64 7.58 5.64 -1.61
CA GLU A 64 8.40 4.99 -2.65
C GLU A 64 7.74 5.07 -4.03
N LEU A 65 6.42 4.83 -4.11
CA LEU A 65 5.69 4.91 -5.38
C LEU A 65 5.79 6.32 -5.97
N MET A 66 5.54 7.33 -5.14
CA MET A 66 5.63 8.75 -5.52
C MET A 66 7.06 9.18 -5.87
N ALA A 67 8.09 8.58 -5.27
CA ALA A 67 9.47 8.87 -5.61
C ALA A 67 9.91 8.24 -6.95
N LYS A 68 9.23 7.18 -7.38
CA LYS A 68 9.52 6.46 -8.64
C LYS A 68 8.68 6.94 -9.83
N SER A 69 7.53 7.56 -9.56
CA SER A 69 6.62 8.16 -10.54
C SER A 69 7.04 9.57 -10.94
#